data_AF-A0A2N2N666-F1
#
_entry.id   AF-A0A2N2N666-F1
#
_cell.length_a   1.000
_cell.length_b   1.000
_cell.length_c   1.000
_cell.angle_alpha   90.00
_cell.angle_beta   90.00
_cell.angle_gamma   90.00
#
_symmetry.space_group_name_H-M   'P 1'
#
loop_
_entity.id
_entity.type
_entity.pdbx_description
1 polymer ?
#
loop_
_entity_poly.entity_id
_entity_poly.type
_entity_poly.pdbx_seq_one_letter_code
_entity_poly.pdbx_strand_id
1 'polypeptide(L)'
;MRYPFQCIRHLPTLLILFTAILNFAVEPLHAADLILDGNDVLVIENQTYIHTGNIYLKDNAKLTLRNATLIVNISYHEEFDIYVSDNAILEVDNSTIKTPISDEIQRVILIGSPELYFRNSNLNEGLVYIAAGIEGGLYDESKLFTGSVIISGSTIHNISLNFSPEGGGLVSVKDVRLGTFTLRFNNNYQGQFSHLKPGLFASWSYTENNYNIALINTQIDMLIAACDGPSKIIVRDCEFHQFAPTTPSAAIQMTAIDSKIRQVPLHGLMDIEARLWGLKKGHYDDWLLSDHSTVTRGELPWLRLRNTDVTDWWMVSSFANSDITIEDSTLEFRVYSDNSHTKIKNSRIVYRLMLYCAENSTVEFEKTIVENISVYVPPISATIKGDITFPSSARLVDWYGPSTVTRRYPVACGVPSAALKLYSKDGALVWSGFTNSAGNGEFGIRFNDNNHSDVWSLSVSYGGKIVDTAVHLLTSTPILLTGQFPPPPPAPKVTPTPAVILLLGE
;
A
#
# COMPACT_ATOMS: atom_id res chain seq x y z
N MET A 1 31.23 -4.25 -21.83
CA MET A 1 32.13 -5.40 -22.07
C MET A 1 31.54 -6.22 -23.21
N ARG A 2 32.22 -6.28 -24.36
CA ARG A 2 31.80 -7.01 -25.56
C ARG A 2 32.67 -8.28 -25.68
N TYR A 3 32.07 -9.45 -25.79
CA TYR A 3 32.74 -10.68 -26.20
C TYR A 3 32.36 -11.02 -27.66
N PRO A 4 33.31 -11.36 -28.54
CA PRO A 4 33.02 -11.91 -29.85
C PRO A 4 33.08 -13.44 -29.82
N PHE A 5 32.08 -14.11 -30.41
CA PHE A 5 32.13 -15.54 -30.68
C PHE A 5 32.74 -15.81 -32.05
N GLN A 6 33.74 -16.70 -32.08
CA GLN A 6 34.36 -17.24 -33.29
C GLN A 6 33.58 -18.45 -33.82
N CYS A 7 33.67 -18.57 -35.15
CA CYS A 7 33.07 -19.57 -36.02
C CYS A 7 33.99 -20.81 -36.16
N ILE A 8 33.43 -22.03 -36.14
CA ILE A 8 34.10 -23.26 -36.60
C ILE A 8 33.11 -24.09 -37.44
N ARG A 9 33.62 -24.66 -38.55
CA ARG A 9 32.92 -25.42 -39.61
C ARG A 9 33.18 -26.95 -39.52
N HIS A 10 32.12 -27.72 -39.84
CA HIS A 10 31.99 -29.10 -40.44
C HIS A 10 32.62 -30.31 -39.70
N LEU A 11 31.99 -31.51 -39.61
CA LEU A 11 31.40 -32.40 -40.63
C LEU A 11 30.26 -33.31 -40.05
N PRO A 12 29.52 -34.08 -40.88
CA PRO A 12 28.20 -34.65 -40.56
C PRO A 12 28.27 -36.10 -40.06
N THR A 13 27.31 -36.50 -39.22
CA THR A 13 26.96 -37.91 -39.05
C THR A 13 25.45 -38.02 -38.89
N LEU A 14 24.87 -38.77 -39.82
CA LEU A 14 23.45 -39.09 -39.97
C LEU A 14 23.00 -39.95 -38.79
N LEU A 15 22.20 -39.38 -37.89
CA LEU A 15 21.44 -40.12 -36.88
C LEU A 15 19.95 -39.82 -37.13
N ILE A 16 19.24 -40.82 -37.64
CA ILE A 16 17.78 -40.80 -37.76
C ILE A 16 17.23 -40.99 -36.35
N LEU A 17 16.96 -39.88 -35.66
CA LEU A 17 16.14 -39.86 -34.45
C LEU A 17 14.76 -39.36 -34.86
N PHE A 18 13.75 -40.18 -34.61
CA PHE A 18 12.34 -39.82 -34.75
C PHE A 18 12.00 -38.80 -33.64
N THR A 19 12.29 -37.53 -33.88
CA THR A 19 11.81 -36.44 -33.02
C THR A 19 10.37 -36.19 -33.39
N ALA A 20 9.43 -36.59 -32.54
CA ALA A 20 8.12 -35.96 -32.52
C ALA A 20 8.36 -34.48 -32.18
N ILE A 21 8.49 -33.66 -33.22
CA ILE A 21 8.50 -32.20 -33.08
C ILE A 21 7.09 -31.84 -32.65
N LEU A 22 6.87 -31.80 -31.34
CA LEU A 22 5.89 -30.87 -30.76
C LEU A 22 6.35 -29.50 -31.23
N ASN A 23 5.74 -29.02 -32.33
CA ASN A 23 5.77 -27.62 -32.71
C ASN A 23 5.05 -26.87 -31.59
N PHE A 24 5.74 -26.63 -30.49
CA PHE A 24 5.50 -25.42 -29.73
C PHE A 24 5.96 -24.31 -30.67
N ALA A 25 5.05 -23.86 -31.53
CA ALA A 25 5.18 -22.56 -32.15
C ALA A 25 5.43 -21.61 -30.97
N VAL A 26 6.65 -21.09 -30.88
CA VAL A 26 6.95 -20.02 -29.94
C VAL A 26 6.02 -18.90 -30.36
N GLU A 27 4.94 -18.71 -29.61
CA GLU A 27 3.96 -17.68 -29.90
C GLU A 27 4.70 -16.34 -29.99
N PRO A 28 4.39 -15.50 -30.98
CA PRO A 28 5.08 -14.23 -31.16
C PRO A 28 4.87 -13.38 -29.91
N LEU A 29 5.96 -13.13 -29.18
CA LEU A 29 5.98 -12.12 -28.12
C LEU A 29 5.80 -10.74 -28.78
N HIS A 30 4.59 -10.18 -28.66
CA HIS A 30 4.34 -8.81 -29.06
C HIS A 30 4.81 -7.88 -27.94
N ALA A 31 5.92 -7.17 -28.18
CA ALA A 31 6.57 -6.26 -27.23
C ALA A 31 6.30 -4.78 -27.56
N ALA A 32 5.03 -4.44 -27.76
CA ALA A 32 4.55 -3.08 -28.02
C ALA A 32 3.07 -3.00 -27.60
N ASP A 33 2.56 -1.79 -27.37
CA ASP A 33 1.14 -1.59 -27.07
C ASP A 33 0.26 -2.13 -28.21
N LEU A 34 -0.84 -2.79 -27.85
CA LEU A 34 -1.89 -3.19 -28.78
C LEU A 34 -2.89 -2.05 -28.87
N ILE A 35 -2.99 -1.43 -30.04
CA ILE A 35 -3.90 -0.30 -30.29
C ILE A 35 -4.90 -0.72 -31.35
N LEU A 36 -6.18 -0.71 -31.01
CA LEU A 36 -7.30 -0.85 -31.95
C LEU A 36 -8.07 0.49 -31.95
N ASP A 37 -8.19 1.11 -33.12
CA ASP A 37 -8.86 2.42 -33.29
C ASP A 37 -9.91 2.42 -34.40
N GLY A 38 -10.68 3.51 -34.52
CA GLY A 38 -11.71 3.64 -35.55
C GLY A 38 -12.78 2.54 -35.50
N ASN A 39 -12.67 1.54 -36.38
CA ASN A 39 -13.57 0.39 -36.47
C ASN A 39 -12.80 -0.94 -36.48
N ASP A 40 -11.56 -0.94 -35.97
CA ASP A 40 -10.74 -2.15 -35.92
C ASP A 40 -11.41 -3.24 -35.10
N VAL A 41 -11.26 -4.49 -35.56
CA VAL A 41 -11.79 -5.67 -34.87
C VAL A 41 -10.70 -6.71 -34.72
N LEU A 42 -10.44 -7.12 -33.48
CA LEU A 42 -9.56 -8.24 -33.16
C LEU A 42 -10.34 -9.32 -32.40
N VAL A 43 -10.20 -10.56 -32.87
CA VAL A 43 -10.76 -11.74 -32.20
C VAL A 43 -9.61 -12.66 -31.81
N ILE A 44 -9.50 -12.95 -30.51
CA ILE A 44 -8.59 -13.95 -29.95
C ILE A 44 -9.46 -15.11 -29.47
N GLU A 45 -9.35 -16.25 -30.13
CA GLU A 45 -10.26 -17.36 -29.92
C GLU A 45 -9.52 -18.70 -29.83
N ASN A 46 -9.91 -19.55 -28.87
CA ASN A 46 -9.39 -20.91 -28.65
C ASN A 46 -7.86 -20.99 -28.49
N GLN A 47 -7.24 -19.98 -27.88
CA GLN A 47 -5.79 -19.92 -27.69
C GLN A 47 -5.39 -19.19 -26.41
N THR A 48 -4.12 -19.32 -26.04
CA THR A 48 -3.47 -18.37 -25.12
C THR A 48 -2.91 -17.23 -25.95
N TYR A 49 -2.98 -16.01 -25.44
CA TYR A 49 -2.36 -14.84 -26.07
C TYR A 49 -1.56 -14.09 -25.01
N ILE A 50 -0.25 -14.01 -25.22
CA ILE A 50 0.67 -13.34 -24.32
C ILE A 50 1.01 -11.97 -24.89
N HIS A 51 0.64 -10.91 -24.17
CA HIS A 51 0.85 -9.53 -24.59
C HIS A 51 1.78 -8.81 -23.63
N THR A 52 2.78 -8.09 -24.14
CA THR A 52 3.65 -7.22 -23.33
C THR A 52 3.44 -5.77 -23.76
N GLY A 53 2.75 -4.99 -22.93
CA GLY A 53 2.37 -3.61 -23.22
C GLY A 53 0.94 -3.31 -22.79
N ASN A 54 0.51 -2.07 -22.94
CA ASN A 54 -0.88 -1.69 -22.73
C ASN A 54 -1.77 -2.21 -23.88
N ILE A 55 -3.07 -2.27 -23.63
CA ILE A 55 -4.08 -2.50 -24.66
C ILE A 55 -5.01 -1.30 -24.69
N TYR A 56 -5.16 -0.67 -25.86
CA TYR A 56 -6.04 0.47 -26.08
C TYR A 56 -7.13 0.14 -27.11
N LEU A 57 -8.38 0.27 -26.70
CA LEU A 57 -9.56 0.18 -27.58
C LEU A 57 -10.23 1.56 -27.62
N LYS A 58 -10.33 2.16 -28.80
CA LYS A 58 -10.82 3.54 -28.98
C LYS A 58 -11.91 3.63 -30.04
N ASP A 59 -12.61 4.76 -30.09
CA ASP A 59 -13.66 5.06 -31.07
C ASP A 59 -14.77 3.99 -31.08
N ASN A 60 -14.82 3.13 -32.12
CA ASN A 60 -15.77 2.01 -32.24
C ASN A 60 -15.03 0.67 -32.38
N ALA A 61 -13.75 0.61 -31.99
CA ALA A 61 -12.96 -0.59 -32.07
C ALA A 61 -13.51 -1.70 -31.17
N LYS A 62 -13.25 -2.95 -31.54
CA LYS A 62 -13.74 -4.13 -30.81
C LYS A 62 -12.66 -5.17 -30.59
N LEU A 63 -12.46 -5.54 -29.33
CA LEU A 63 -11.68 -6.72 -28.94
C LEU A 63 -12.62 -7.80 -28.41
N THR A 64 -12.45 -9.03 -28.89
CA THR A 64 -13.22 -10.19 -28.44
C THR A 64 -12.31 -11.34 -28.04
N LEU A 65 -12.46 -11.80 -26.79
CA LEU A 65 -11.83 -13.02 -26.26
C LEU A 65 -12.89 -14.12 -26.16
N ARG A 66 -12.67 -15.27 -26.82
CA ARG A 66 -13.58 -16.42 -26.78
C ARG A 66 -12.83 -17.71 -26.51
N ASN A 67 -13.19 -18.41 -25.43
CA ASN A 67 -12.48 -19.63 -25.02
C ASN A 67 -10.95 -19.42 -24.98
N ALA A 68 -10.51 -18.24 -24.53
CA ALA A 68 -9.14 -17.80 -24.63
C ALA A 68 -8.56 -17.44 -23.26
N THR A 69 -7.23 -17.43 -23.16
CA THR A 69 -6.52 -16.87 -22.00
C THR A 69 -5.66 -15.71 -22.47
N LEU A 70 -5.97 -14.50 -22.02
CA LEU A 70 -5.11 -13.34 -22.19
C LEU A 70 -4.15 -13.24 -20.99
N ILE A 71 -2.85 -13.29 -21.27
CA ILE A 71 -1.81 -13.04 -20.26
C ILE A 71 -1.18 -11.68 -20.56
N VAL A 72 -1.44 -10.71 -19.69
CA VAL A 72 -0.74 -9.42 -19.72
C VAL A 72 0.58 -9.61 -18.99
N ASN A 73 1.65 -9.66 -19.77
CA ASN A 73 3.00 -10.00 -19.33
C ASN A 73 3.67 -8.79 -18.67
N ILE A 74 3.36 -8.60 -17.39
CA ILE A 74 3.99 -7.60 -16.51
C ILE A 74 5.23 -8.16 -15.81
N SER A 75 6.11 -7.26 -15.40
CA SER A 75 7.34 -7.51 -14.64
C SER A 75 7.32 -6.89 -13.24
N TYR A 76 6.36 -5.98 -12.97
CA TYR A 76 6.10 -5.39 -11.66
C TYR A 76 4.62 -4.95 -11.50
N HIS A 77 4.25 -4.55 -10.28
CA HIS A 77 2.90 -4.14 -9.89
C HIS A 77 2.32 -3.03 -10.79
N GLU A 78 1.14 -3.27 -11.36
CA GLU A 78 0.38 -2.32 -12.20
C GLU A 78 1.17 -1.74 -13.40
N GLU A 79 2.07 -2.52 -14.02
CA GLU A 79 2.88 -2.05 -15.16
C GLU A 79 2.06 -1.73 -16.43
N PHE A 80 1.02 -2.52 -16.74
CA PHE A 80 0.21 -2.36 -17.95
C PHE A 80 -1.29 -2.48 -17.69
N ASP A 81 -2.09 -1.73 -18.44
CA ASP A 81 -3.54 -1.68 -18.33
C ASP A 81 -4.26 -1.98 -19.65
N ILE A 82 -5.54 -2.30 -19.54
CA ILE A 82 -6.48 -2.38 -20.67
C ILE A 82 -7.40 -1.16 -20.61
N TYR A 83 -7.29 -0.25 -21.57
CA TYR A 83 -8.12 0.94 -21.71
C TYR A 83 -9.21 0.70 -22.76
N VAL A 84 -10.46 0.94 -22.39
CA VAL A 84 -11.62 0.89 -23.30
C VAL A 84 -12.30 2.25 -23.26
N SER A 85 -12.22 2.99 -24.36
CA SER A 85 -12.75 4.36 -24.45
C SER A 85 -13.85 4.55 -25.50
N ASP A 86 -14.53 5.69 -25.43
CA ASP A 86 -15.50 6.15 -26.44
C ASP A 86 -16.66 5.19 -26.61
N ASN A 87 -16.87 4.58 -27.79
CA ASN A 87 -17.87 3.54 -28.03
C ASN A 87 -17.22 2.17 -28.27
N ALA A 88 -15.97 1.99 -27.82
CA ALA A 88 -15.25 0.75 -28.03
C ALA A 88 -15.85 -0.40 -27.22
N ILE A 89 -15.67 -1.62 -27.72
CA ILE A 89 -16.28 -2.83 -27.17
C ILE A 89 -15.21 -3.82 -26.73
N LEU A 90 -15.29 -4.26 -25.47
CA LEU A 90 -14.53 -5.40 -24.95
C LEU A 90 -15.48 -6.54 -24.59
N GLU A 91 -15.42 -7.63 -25.35
CA GLU A 91 -16.16 -8.87 -25.11
C GLU A 91 -15.23 -9.97 -24.59
N VAL A 92 -15.57 -10.57 -23.45
CA VAL A 92 -14.83 -11.70 -22.86
C VAL A 92 -15.83 -12.80 -22.53
N ASP A 93 -15.79 -13.87 -23.31
CA ASP A 93 -16.73 -14.99 -23.21
C ASP A 93 -15.99 -16.30 -22.97
N ASN A 94 -16.37 -17.00 -21.90
CA ASN A 94 -15.75 -18.24 -21.45
C ASN A 94 -14.20 -18.16 -21.44
N SER A 95 -13.66 -17.06 -20.94
CA SER A 95 -12.24 -16.72 -21.06
C SER A 95 -11.65 -16.26 -19.73
N THR A 96 -10.33 -16.13 -19.70
CA THR A 96 -9.57 -15.64 -18.54
C THR A 96 -8.63 -14.50 -18.96
N ILE A 97 -8.50 -13.49 -18.10
CA ILE A 97 -7.47 -12.46 -18.17
C ILE A 97 -6.64 -12.60 -16.91
N LYS A 98 -5.31 -12.64 -17.04
CA LYS A 98 -4.39 -12.72 -15.90
C LYS A 98 -3.02 -12.13 -16.19
N THR A 99 -2.22 -12.03 -15.14
CA THR A 99 -0.80 -11.69 -15.19
C THR A 99 0.04 -12.94 -14.89
N PRO A 100 1.34 -12.98 -15.24
CA PRO A 100 2.21 -14.08 -14.86
C PRO A 100 2.62 -14.06 -13.37
N ILE A 101 2.44 -12.92 -12.69
CA ILE A 101 2.79 -12.74 -11.28
C ILE A 101 1.55 -13.05 -10.44
N SER A 102 1.67 -13.99 -9.50
CA SER A 102 0.59 -14.31 -8.58
C SER A 102 0.21 -13.10 -7.72
N ASP A 103 -1.08 -12.97 -7.42
CA ASP A 103 -1.63 -11.91 -6.56
C ASP A 103 -1.46 -10.48 -7.10
N GLU A 104 -1.20 -10.33 -8.41
CA GLU A 104 -1.17 -9.04 -9.08
C GLU A 104 -2.47 -8.72 -9.82
N ILE A 105 -2.84 -7.44 -9.79
CA ILE A 105 -4.07 -6.93 -10.39
C ILE A 105 -3.84 -6.63 -11.87
N GLN A 106 -4.74 -7.11 -12.72
CA GLN A 106 -4.91 -6.56 -14.07
C GLN A 106 -6.09 -5.58 -14.10
N ARG A 107 -5.83 -4.31 -14.43
CA ARG A 107 -6.90 -3.31 -14.56
C ARG A 107 -7.50 -3.27 -15.96
N VAL A 108 -8.81 -3.07 -15.99
CA VAL A 108 -9.62 -2.73 -17.16
C VAL A 108 -10.29 -1.38 -16.87
N ILE A 109 -9.86 -0.33 -17.55
CA ILE A 109 -10.27 1.06 -17.31
C ILE A 109 -11.25 1.47 -18.41
N LEU A 110 -12.44 1.92 -18.01
CA LEU A 110 -13.53 2.31 -18.91
C LEU A 110 -13.71 3.83 -18.89
N ILE A 111 -13.69 4.47 -20.06
CA ILE A 111 -13.73 5.94 -20.21
C ILE A 111 -14.72 6.33 -21.32
N GLY A 112 -15.59 7.31 -21.10
CA GLY A 112 -16.63 7.68 -22.06
C GLY A 112 -17.77 6.65 -22.04
N SER A 113 -18.22 6.21 -23.22
CA SER A 113 -19.39 5.34 -23.39
C SER A 113 -19.09 3.89 -23.81
N PRO A 114 -18.04 3.21 -23.30
CA PRO A 114 -17.64 1.91 -23.83
C PRO A 114 -18.65 0.83 -23.45
N GLU A 115 -18.61 -0.29 -24.16
CA GLU A 115 -19.39 -1.48 -23.83
C GLU A 115 -18.48 -2.62 -23.37
N LEU A 116 -18.73 -3.12 -22.16
CA LEU A 116 -18.02 -4.24 -21.56
C LEU A 116 -18.98 -5.42 -21.39
N TYR A 117 -18.62 -6.58 -21.93
CA TYR A 117 -19.42 -7.81 -21.81
C TYR A 117 -18.59 -8.97 -21.31
N PHE A 118 -18.78 -9.36 -20.05
CA PHE A 118 -18.12 -10.53 -19.46
C PHE A 118 -19.12 -11.65 -19.22
N ARG A 119 -18.92 -12.80 -19.87
CA ARG A 119 -19.85 -13.93 -19.82
C ARG A 119 -19.10 -15.21 -19.48
N ASN A 120 -19.61 -15.98 -18.52
CA ASN A 120 -19.11 -17.30 -18.14
C ASN A 120 -17.59 -17.36 -17.92
N SER A 121 -16.98 -16.26 -17.46
CA SER A 121 -15.53 -16.08 -17.45
C SER A 121 -14.96 -16.14 -16.04
N ASN A 122 -13.77 -16.72 -15.89
CA ASN A 122 -13.04 -16.69 -14.62
C ASN A 122 -11.97 -15.60 -14.68
N LEU A 123 -12.25 -14.49 -14.03
CA LEU A 123 -11.43 -13.29 -13.98
C LEU A 123 -10.87 -13.04 -12.57
N ASN A 124 -11.15 -13.95 -11.63
CA ASN A 124 -10.60 -13.89 -10.30
C ASN A 124 -9.15 -14.41 -10.24
N GLU A 125 -8.76 -15.33 -11.13
CA GLU A 125 -7.38 -15.82 -11.21
C GLU A 125 -6.38 -14.69 -11.52
N GLY A 126 -6.75 -13.76 -12.39
CA GLY A 126 -5.95 -12.59 -12.74
C GLY A 126 -6.20 -11.35 -11.90
N LEU A 127 -6.94 -11.50 -10.79
CA LEU A 127 -7.41 -10.40 -9.95
C LEU A 127 -7.97 -9.22 -10.76
N VAL A 128 -8.77 -9.49 -11.81
CA VAL A 128 -9.21 -8.45 -12.73
C VAL A 128 -10.00 -7.36 -11.99
N TYR A 129 -9.56 -6.14 -12.17
CA TYR A 129 -10.10 -4.92 -11.58
C TYR A 129 -10.75 -4.07 -12.65
N ILE A 130 -12.08 -3.99 -12.64
CA ILE A 130 -12.83 -3.15 -13.58
C ILE A 130 -13.01 -1.77 -12.95
N ALA A 131 -12.44 -0.73 -13.55
CA ALA A 131 -12.62 0.66 -13.16
C ALA A 131 -13.55 1.38 -14.14
N ALA A 132 -14.80 1.62 -13.75
CA ALA A 132 -15.74 2.42 -14.52
C ALA A 132 -15.51 3.91 -14.22
N GLY A 133 -14.65 4.54 -15.01
CA GLY A 133 -14.07 5.86 -14.79
C GLY A 133 -12.65 5.79 -14.23
N ILE A 134 -11.90 6.89 -14.32
CA ILE A 134 -10.52 6.97 -13.80
C ILE A 134 -10.52 7.20 -12.28
N GLU A 135 -9.57 6.54 -11.62
CA GLU A 135 -9.30 6.60 -10.19
C GLU A 135 -8.09 7.49 -9.88
N GLY A 136 -8.03 8.10 -8.69
CA GLY A 136 -6.77 8.65 -8.17
C GLY A 136 -6.51 10.15 -8.39
N GLY A 137 -7.54 11.00 -8.25
CA GLY A 137 -7.36 12.41 -7.89
C GLY A 137 -6.99 13.41 -9.00
N LEU A 138 -6.58 12.96 -10.19
CA LEU A 138 -6.52 13.84 -11.38
C LEU A 138 -7.86 13.75 -12.12
N TYR A 139 -8.87 14.43 -11.55
CA TYR A 139 -10.15 14.59 -12.23
C TYR A 139 -9.94 15.27 -13.58
N ASP A 140 -10.46 14.66 -14.62
CA ASP A 140 -10.47 15.20 -15.96
C ASP A 140 -11.83 14.79 -16.55
N GLU A 141 -12.66 15.79 -16.83
CA GLU A 141 -14.04 15.66 -17.29
C GLU A 141 -14.16 14.79 -18.55
N SER A 142 -13.09 14.71 -19.34
CA SER A 142 -13.04 13.84 -20.52
C SER A 142 -13.00 12.34 -20.17
N LYS A 143 -12.88 11.99 -18.89
CA LYS A 143 -12.67 10.62 -18.40
C LYS A 143 -13.84 10.05 -17.59
N LEU A 144 -15.02 10.64 -17.72
CA LEU A 144 -16.24 10.14 -17.09
C LEU A 144 -16.73 8.86 -17.77
N PHE A 145 -17.26 7.92 -16.99
CA PHE A 145 -17.96 6.76 -17.52
C PHE A 145 -19.45 7.10 -17.73
N THR A 146 -19.94 6.78 -18.92
CA THR A 146 -21.33 6.89 -19.42
C THR A 146 -21.78 5.63 -20.17
N GLY A 147 -20.95 4.58 -20.16
CA GLY A 147 -21.10 3.37 -20.97
C GLY A 147 -21.97 2.27 -20.35
N SER A 148 -21.71 1.04 -20.77
CA SER A 148 -22.41 -0.16 -20.30
C SER A 148 -21.44 -1.26 -19.84
N VAL A 149 -21.66 -1.80 -18.65
CA VAL A 149 -20.96 -2.97 -18.11
C VAL A 149 -22.00 -4.08 -17.86
N ILE A 150 -21.91 -5.16 -18.62
CA ILE A 150 -22.83 -6.30 -18.52
C ILE A 150 -22.01 -7.56 -18.20
N ILE A 151 -22.25 -8.13 -17.03
CA ILE A 151 -21.51 -9.27 -16.51
C ILE A 151 -22.48 -10.37 -16.13
N SER A 152 -22.24 -11.58 -16.62
CA SER A 152 -23.09 -12.74 -16.32
C SER A 152 -22.31 -14.03 -16.11
N GLY A 153 -22.74 -14.85 -15.15
CA GLY A 153 -22.21 -16.22 -14.95
C GLY A 153 -20.70 -16.28 -14.65
N SER A 154 -20.11 -15.20 -14.13
CA SER A 154 -18.66 -15.02 -14.06
C SER A 154 -18.15 -14.91 -12.62
N THR A 155 -16.86 -15.13 -12.42
CA THR A 155 -16.16 -14.84 -11.15
C THR A 155 -15.17 -13.71 -11.35
N ILE A 156 -15.29 -12.62 -10.58
CA ILE A 156 -14.53 -11.39 -10.79
C ILE A 156 -13.91 -10.95 -9.46
N HIS A 157 -12.72 -10.38 -9.52
CA HIS A 157 -12.05 -9.89 -8.33
C HIS A 157 -12.60 -8.54 -7.86
N ASN A 158 -12.63 -7.51 -8.72
CA ASN A 158 -13.10 -6.18 -8.32
C ASN A 158 -13.89 -5.47 -9.42
N ILE A 159 -14.96 -4.77 -9.03
CA ILE A 159 -15.63 -3.75 -9.82
C ILE A 159 -15.66 -2.47 -9.00
N SER A 160 -15.14 -1.39 -9.57
CA SER A 160 -15.16 -0.05 -9.02
C SER A 160 -15.96 0.87 -9.92
N LEU A 161 -16.99 1.50 -9.35
CA LEU A 161 -17.85 2.45 -10.05
C LEU A 161 -17.56 3.86 -9.55
N ASN A 162 -17.11 4.74 -10.44
CA ASN A 162 -16.89 6.14 -10.11
C ASN A 162 -18.16 6.96 -10.35
N PHE A 163 -18.71 7.51 -9.28
CA PHE A 163 -19.91 8.34 -9.24
C PHE A 163 -19.56 9.82 -9.41
N SER A 164 -20.15 10.44 -10.43
CA SER A 164 -20.07 11.88 -10.74
C SER A 164 -21.45 12.40 -11.13
N PRO A 165 -21.80 13.67 -10.90
CA PRO A 165 -23.08 14.26 -11.36
C PRO A 165 -23.29 14.19 -12.88
N GLU A 166 -22.21 14.27 -13.65
CA GLU A 166 -22.19 14.26 -15.12
C GLU A 166 -21.89 12.86 -15.70
N GLY A 167 -21.53 11.92 -14.83
CA GLY A 167 -21.38 10.52 -15.20
C GLY A 167 -22.74 9.82 -15.34
N GLY A 168 -22.68 8.50 -15.49
CA GLY A 168 -23.85 7.65 -15.55
C GLY A 168 -23.53 6.35 -16.24
N GLY A 169 -24.54 5.55 -16.53
CA GLY A 169 -24.34 4.34 -17.33
C GLY A 169 -25.06 3.14 -16.77
N LEU A 170 -25.04 2.07 -17.56
CA LEU A 170 -25.69 0.82 -17.24
C LEU A 170 -24.67 -0.15 -16.64
N VAL A 171 -24.94 -0.67 -15.45
CA VAL A 171 -24.13 -1.74 -14.86
C VAL A 171 -25.07 -2.86 -14.47
N SER A 172 -24.98 -4.01 -15.14
CA SER A 172 -25.81 -5.17 -14.88
C SER A 172 -24.94 -6.37 -14.57
N VAL A 173 -24.98 -6.84 -13.32
CA VAL A 173 -24.17 -7.96 -12.83
C VAL A 173 -25.12 -9.06 -12.36
N LYS A 174 -25.12 -10.19 -13.07
CA LYS A 174 -26.07 -11.28 -12.86
C LYS A 174 -25.40 -12.64 -12.68
N ASP A 175 -25.79 -13.42 -11.68
CA ASP A 175 -25.25 -14.77 -11.45
C ASP A 175 -23.71 -14.76 -11.31
N VAL A 176 -23.19 -13.81 -10.53
CA VAL A 176 -21.75 -13.54 -10.41
C VAL A 176 -21.28 -13.71 -8.96
N ARG A 177 -20.05 -14.17 -8.79
CA ARG A 177 -19.32 -14.00 -7.53
C ARG A 177 -18.26 -12.91 -7.71
N LEU A 178 -18.33 -11.88 -6.88
CA LEU A 178 -17.48 -10.72 -6.91
C LEU A 178 -16.69 -10.62 -5.60
N GLY A 179 -15.37 -10.51 -5.70
CA GLY A 179 -14.52 -10.30 -4.53
C GLY A 179 -14.83 -8.97 -3.86
N THR A 180 -14.74 -7.88 -4.62
CA THR A 180 -14.91 -6.51 -4.11
C THR A 180 -15.82 -5.70 -5.02
N PHE A 181 -16.76 -4.97 -4.42
CA PHE A 181 -17.54 -3.95 -5.10
C PHE A 181 -17.28 -2.60 -4.45
N THR A 182 -16.71 -1.68 -5.25
CA THR A 182 -16.28 -0.36 -4.79
C THR A 182 -17.21 0.72 -5.35
N LEU A 183 -17.81 1.49 -4.44
CA LEU A 183 -18.51 2.74 -4.76
C LEU A 183 -17.51 3.87 -4.54
N ARG A 184 -17.05 4.50 -5.61
CA ARG A 184 -16.10 5.61 -5.55
C ARG A 184 -16.81 6.91 -5.90
N PHE A 185 -16.62 7.96 -5.11
CA PHE A 185 -17.33 9.22 -5.26
C PHE A 185 -16.39 10.36 -5.61
N ASN A 186 -16.74 11.17 -6.60
CA ASN A 186 -15.92 12.28 -7.05
C ASN A 186 -16.78 13.44 -7.61
N ASN A 187 -16.11 14.54 -7.97
CA ASN A 187 -16.65 15.69 -8.69
C ASN A 187 -17.99 16.24 -8.18
N ASN A 188 -18.02 16.62 -6.92
CA ASN A 188 -19.18 17.17 -6.22
C ASN A 188 -20.40 16.24 -6.19
N TYR A 189 -20.22 14.94 -6.38
CA TYR A 189 -21.30 13.98 -6.27
C TYR A 189 -21.95 14.03 -4.87
N GLN A 190 -23.28 14.01 -4.84
CA GLN A 190 -24.06 14.01 -3.61
C GLN A 190 -25.00 12.82 -3.65
N GLY A 191 -24.88 11.93 -2.67
CA GLY A 191 -25.64 10.69 -2.67
C GLY A 191 -25.88 10.14 -1.28
N GLN A 192 -26.91 9.30 -1.17
CA GLN A 192 -27.22 8.56 0.03
C GLN A 192 -27.38 7.08 -0.31
N PHE A 193 -26.75 6.22 0.47
CA PHE A 193 -26.85 4.77 0.29
C PHE A 193 -27.34 4.14 1.58
N SER A 194 -28.12 3.08 1.46
CA SER A 194 -28.61 2.36 2.63
C SER A 194 -28.69 0.87 2.39
N HIS A 195 -28.62 0.10 3.48
CA HIS A 195 -28.82 -1.36 3.49
C HIS A 195 -27.84 -2.14 2.59
N LEU A 196 -26.64 -1.61 2.37
CA LEU A 196 -25.58 -2.30 1.63
C LEU A 196 -24.71 -3.11 2.58
N LYS A 197 -24.68 -4.44 2.41
CA LYS A 197 -23.89 -5.36 3.25
C LYS A 197 -23.27 -6.46 2.38
N PRO A 198 -22.04 -6.94 2.65
CA PRO A 198 -21.47 -8.07 1.93
C PRO A 198 -22.38 -9.30 2.08
N GLY A 199 -22.42 -10.16 1.05
CA GLY A 199 -23.34 -11.29 1.01
C GLY A 199 -23.97 -11.51 -0.37
N LEU A 200 -25.01 -12.34 -0.39
CA LEU A 200 -25.79 -12.62 -1.60
C LEU A 200 -26.86 -11.56 -1.83
N PHE A 201 -26.72 -10.83 -2.93
CA PHE A 201 -27.73 -9.92 -3.45
C PHE A 201 -28.65 -10.71 -4.39
N ALA A 202 -29.79 -11.17 -3.87
CA ALA A 202 -30.81 -11.83 -4.71
C ALA A 202 -31.32 -10.88 -5.80
N SER A 203 -31.60 -9.63 -5.41
CA SER A 203 -31.90 -8.52 -6.31
C SER A 203 -31.62 -7.22 -5.58
N TRP A 204 -30.82 -6.35 -6.18
CA TRP A 204 -30.61 -4.97 -5.74
C TRP A 204 -30.44 -4.08 -6.95
N SER A 205 -30.96 -2.85 -6.87
CA SER A 205 -30.84 -1.88 -7.96
C SER A 205 -30.67 -0.47 -7.42
N TYR A 206 -29.96 0.34 -8.17
CA TYR A 206 -29.80 1.77 -7.94
C TYR A 206 -30.08 2.52 -9.25
N THR A 207 -30.99 3.49 -9.20
CA THR A 207 -31.42 4.26 -10.38
C THR A 207 -31.55 5.73 -10.03
N GLU A 208 -30.42 6.40 -9.90
CA GLU A 208 -30.34 7.85 -9.64
C GLU A 208 -29.09 8.42 -10.32
N ASN A 209 -29.08 9.74 -10.59
CA ASN A 209 -27.94 10.46 -11.18
C ASN A 209 -27.41 9.81 -12.47
N ASN A 210 -28.30 9.38 -13.37
CA ASN A 210 -27.99 8.69 -14.64
C ASN A 210 -27.33 7.30 -14.51
N TYR A 211 -27.11 6.79 -13.30
CA TYR A 211 -26.67 5.42 -13.12
C TYR A 211 -27.87 4.48 -13.08
N ASN A 212 -27.77 3.37 -13.78
CA ASN A 212 -28.70 2.24 -13.70
C ASN A 212 -27.89 0.99 -13.36
N ILE A 213 -27.81 0.68 -12.08
CA ILE A 213 -27.02 -0.43 -11.55
C ILE A 213 -27.97 -1.53 -11.09
N ALA A 214 -27.73 -2.76 -11.49
CA ALA A 214 -28.48 -3.94 -11.07
C ALA A 214 -27.52 -5.07 -10.67
N LEU A 215 -27.73 -5.61 -9.46
CA LEU A 215 -27.07 -6.81 -8.95
C LEU A 215 -28.13 -7.88 -8.76
N ILE A 216 -28.06 -8.98 -9.53
CA ILE A 216 -29.08 -10.03 -9.56
C ILE A 216 -28.42 -11.37 -9.30
N ASN A 217 -28.78 -12.04 -8.19
CA ASN A 217 -28.14 -13.28 -7.76
C ASN A 217 -26.60 -13.16 -7.73
N THR A 218 -26.10 -12.08 -7.12
CA THR A 218 -24.67 -11.75 -7.09
C THR A 218 -24.14 -11.85 -5.67
N GLN A 219 -23.12 -12.67 -5.45
CA GLN A 219 -22.41 -12.77 -4.17
C GLN A 219 -21.26 -11.76 -4.14
N ILE A 220 -21.22 -10.89 -3.13
CA ILE A 220 -20.16 -9.89 -2.93
C ILE A 220 -19.44 -10.18 -1.62
N ASP A 221 -18.12 -10.38 -1.66
CA ASP A 221 -17.33 -10.71 -0.48
C ASP A 221 -16.92 -9.44 0.32
N MET A 222 -16.67 -8.32 -0.36
CA MET A 222 -16.29 -7.03 0.25
C MET A 222 -16.98 -5.85 -0.43
N LEU A 223 -17.42 -4.89 0.39
CA LEU A 223 -17.93 -3.60 -0.07
C LEU A 223 -16.97 -2.48 0.34
N ILE A 224 -16.69 -1.56 -0.57
CA ILE A 224 -15.85 -0.38 -0.29
C ILE A 224 -16.63 0.87 -0.70
N ALA A 225 -16.57 1.91 0.14
CA ALA A 225 -16.98 3.25 -0.20
C ALA A 225 -15.74 4.16 -0.12
N ALA A 226 -15.33 4.72 -1.26
CA ALA A 226 -14.16 5.58 -1.38
C ALA A 226 -14.56 6.96 -1.92
N CYS A 227 -13.87 8.03 -1.51
CA CYS A 227 -14.19 9.39 -1.94
C CYS A 227 -12.92 10.13 -2.36
N ASP A 228 -12.74 10.31 -3.67
CA ASP A 228 -11.52 10.80 -4.32
C ASP A 228 -11.48 12.32 -4.47
N GLY A 229 -12.61 13.00 -4.37
CA GLY A 229 -12.66 14.45 -4.55
C GLY A 229 -13.86 15.08 -3.85
N PRO A 230 -14.14 16.36 -4.10
CA PRO A 230 -15.22 17.06 -3.42
C PRO A 230 -16.50 16.24 -3.61
N SER A 231 -17.21 15.89 -2.55
CA SER A 231 -18.40 15.02 -2.61
C SER A 231 -19.04 14.93 -1.24
N LYS A 232 -20.34 14.66 -1.21
CA LYS A 232 -21.09 14.51 0.04
C LYS A 232 -21.87 13.21 0.06
N ILE A 233 -21.44 12.29 0.91
CA ILE A 233 -21.98 10.94 0.99
C ILE A 233 -22.47 10.63 2.38
N ILE A 234 -23.68 10.07 2.45
CA ILE A 234 -24.26 9.55 3.68
C ILE A 234 -24.60 8.08 3.47
N VAL A 235 -24.07 7.20 4.31
CA VAL A 235 -24.44 5.78 4.33
C VAL A 235 -25.21 5.45 5.61
N ARG A 236 -26.27 4.64 5.49
CA ARG A 236 -27.13 4.25 6.63
C ARG A 236 -27.39 2.75 6.65
N ASP A 237 -27.26 2.11 7.82
CA ASP A 237 -27.45 0.66 7.95
C ASP A 237 -26.61 -0.14 6.93
N CYS A 238 -25.36 0.27 6.73
CA CYS A 238 -24.44 -0.38 5.80
C CYS A 238 -23.34 -1.17 6.55
N GLU A 239 -22.79 -2.19 5.90
CA GLU A 239 -21.56 -2.87 6.30
C GLU A 239 -20.51 -2.69 5.20
N PHE A 240 -19.40 -2.04 5.53
CA PHE A 240 -18.29 -1.81 4.60
C PHE A 240 -17.00 -2.46 5.10
N HIS A 241 -16.24 -3.02 4.17
CA HIS A 241 -14.85 -3.38 4.41
C HIS A 241 -14.01 -2.11 4.59
N GLN A 242 -14.17 -1.12 3.70
CA GLN A 242 -13.50 0.17 3.81
C GLN A 242 -14.46 1.34 3.59
N PHE A 243 -14.30 2.39 4.40
CA PHE A 243 -14.98 3.68 4.26
C PHE A 243 -13.91 4.78 4.26
N ALA A 244 -13.53 5.22 3.06
CA ALA A 244 -12.22 5.82 2.79
C ALA A 244 -12.34 7.19 2.09
N PRO A 245 -12.10 8.31 2.77
CA PRO A 245 -11.62 9.51 2.10
C PRO A 245 -10.21 9.24 1.54
N THR A 246 -10.03 9.34 0.23
CA THR A 246 -8.79 8.94 -0.47
C THR A 246 -7.90 10.11 -0.85
N THR A 247 -8.39 11.35 -0.75
CA THR A 247 -7.63 12.59 -0.94
C THR A 247 -7.81 13.55 0.24
N PRO A 248 -6.86 14.49 0.47
CA PRO A 248 -6.86 15.37 1.63
C PRO A 248 -7.65 16.64 1.31
N SER A 249 -8.96 16.53 1.13
CA SER A 249 -9.80 17.68 0.78
C SER A 249 -10.91 17.89 1.79
N ALA A 250 -11.04 19.13 2.30
CA ALA A 250 -12.14 19.52 3.18
C ALA A 250 -13.50 19.51 2.47
N ALA A 251 -13.51 19.44 1.13
CA ALA A 251 -14.71 19.29 0.33
C ALA A 251 -15.24 17.85 0.28
N ILE A 252 -14.48 16.86 0.78
CA ILE A 252 -14.98 15.51 1.03
C ILE A 252 -15.80 15.52 2.32
N GLN A 253 -17.06 15.14 2.23
CA GLN A 253 -17.98 14.99 3.37
C GLN A 253 -18.55 13.58 3.39
N MET A 254 -18.07 12.74 4.29
CA MET A 254 -18.52 11.36 4.44
C MET A 254 -19.17 11.14 5.81
N THR A 255 -20.41 10.65 5.84
CA THR A 255 -21.12 10.29 7.06
C THR A 255 -21.51 8.81 7.03
N ALA A 256 -21.19 8.07 8.08
CA ALA A 256 -21.78 6.75 8.34
C ALA A 256 -22.73 6.83 9.54
N ILE A 257 -23.92 6.23 9.41
CA ILE A 257 -24.96 6.22 10.44
C ILE A 257 -25.45 4.79 10.61
N ASP A 258 -25.58 4.30 11.85
CA ASP A 258 -26.11 2.97 12.15
C ASP A 258 -25.37 1.86 11.38
N SER A 259 -24.06 2.00 11.19
CA SER A 259 -23.28 1.20 10.23
C SER A 259 -22.17 0.40 10.90
N LYS A 260 -21.61 -0.55 10.16
CA LYS A 260 -20.43 -1.32 10.58
C LYS A 260 -19.34 -1.19 9.54
N ILE A 261 -18.17 -0.75 9.96
CA ILE A 261 -17.02 -0.54 9.09
C ILE A 261 -15.88 -1.40 9.61
N ARG A 262 -15.20 -2.13 8.74
CA ARG A 262 -13.99 -2.86 9.15
C ARG A 262 -12.83 -1.90 9.28
N GLN A 263 -12.53 -1.17 8.20
CA GLN A 263 -11.40 -0.27 8.13
C GLN A 263 -11.82 1.15 7.75
N VAL A 264 -11.18 2.13 8.37
CA VAL A 264 -11.37 3.55 8.03
C VAL A 264 -10.04 4.13 7.54
N PRO A 265 -9.79 4.10 6.22
CA PRO A 265 -8.64 4.76 5.62
C PRO A 265 -8.75 6.29 5.63
N LEU A 266 -7.81 6.96 6.28
CA LEU A 266 -7.45 8.34 6.03
C LEU A 266 -6.30 8.33 5.02
N HIS A 267 -6.66 8.14 3.75
CA HIS A 267 -5.72 8.00 2.67
C HIS A 267 -5.48 9.36 1.99
N GLY A 268 -4.31 9.50 1.38
CA GLY A 268 -3.97 10.70 0.61
C GLY A 268 -3.60 11.92 1.45
N LEU A 269 -3.15 11.79 2.70
CA LEU A 269 -2.72 12.95 3.50
C LEU A 269 -1.43 13.56 2.94
N MET A 270 -1.56 14.42 1.92
CA MET A 270 -0.50 15.01 1.11
C MET A 270 -0.32 16.50 1.41
N ASP A 271 0.92 16.97 1.41
CA ASP A 271 1.32 18.36 1.70
C ASP A 271 0.72 18.94 3.00
N ILE A 272 0.42 18.05 3.97
CA ILE A 272 -0.31 18.40 5.20
C ILE A 272 0.63 18.52 6.39
N GLU A 273 0.33 19.42 7.32
CA GLU A 273 0.90 19.43 8.67
C GLU A 273 -0.25 19.22 9.66
N ALA A 274 -0.30 18.04 10.29
CA ALA A 274 -1.43 17.64 11.10
C ALA A 274 -1.04 16.80 12.32
N ARG A 275 -1.82 16.94 13.38
CA ARG A 275 -1.83 16.02 14.53
C ARG A 275 -3.14 15.25 14.54
N LEU A 276 -3.08 13.94 14.69
CA LEU A 276 -4.21 13.02 14.77
C LEU A 276 -4.15 12.24 16.09
N TRP A 277 -5.28 11.97 16.74
CA TRP A 277 -5.27 11.18 17.97
C TRP A 277 -6.53 10.35 18.21
N GLY A 278 -6.39 9.28 19.01
CA GLY A 278 -7.52 8.48 19.46
C GLY A 278 -8.18 7.65 18.35
N LEU A 279 -7.47 7.37 17.25
CA LEU A 279 -7.96 6.54 16.16
C LEU A 279 -7.90 5.07 16.59
N LYS A 280 -9.03 4.49 17.00
CA LYS A 280 -9.11 3.13 17.57
C LYS A 280 -10.29 2.36 16.98
N LYS A 281 -10.26 1.04 17.01
CA LYS A 281 -11.49 0.26 16.78
C LYS A 281 -12.44 0.39 17.97
N GLY A 282 -13.73 0.25 17.74
CA GLY A 282 -14.77 0.34 18.77
C GLY A 282 -16.07 0.92 18.24
N HIS A 283 -17.01 1.11 19.16
CA HIS A 283 -18.28 1.78 18.90
C HIS A 283 -18.12 3.30 18.95
N TYR A 284 -18.78 4.00 18.03
CA TYR A 284 -18.81 5.46 17.95
C TYR A 284 -20.25 5.97 17.95
N ASP A 285 -20.70 6.57 19.06
CA ASP A 285 -22.04 7.16 19.19
C ASP A 285 -22.20 8.40 18.29
N ASP A 286 -21.27 9.34 18.40
CA ASP A 286 -21.13 10.52 17.54
C ASP A 286 -19.65 10.94 17.55
N TRP A 287 -18.98 10.75 16.42
CA TRP A 287 -17.56 11.00 16.26
C TRP A 287 -17.30 11.78 14.99
N LEU A 288 -16.41 12.77 15.07
CA LEU A 288 -16.04 13.63 13.96
C LEU A 288 -14.52 13.79 13.91
N LEU A 289 -13.92 13.66 12.73
CA LEU A 289 -12.46 13.72 12.57
C LEU A 289 -11.86 15.05 13.07
N SER A 290 -12.56 16.17 12.94
CA SER A 290 -12.08 17.47 13.43
C SER A 290 -11.95 17.53 14.95
N ASP A 291 -12.66 16.69 15.70
CA ASP A 291 -12.55 16.62 17.16
C ASP A 291 -11.34 15.78 17.60
N HIS A 292 -10.70 15.12 16.64
CA HIS A 292 -9.59 14.18 16.78
C HIS A 292 -8.38 14.58 15.93
N SER A 293 -8.36 15.84 15.48
CA SER A 293 -7.27 16.37 14.67
C SER A 293 -7.03 17.86 14.91
N THR A 294 -5.79 18.29 14.66
CA THR A 294 -5.44 19.70 14.45
C THR A 294 -4.61 19.81 13.19
N VAL A 295 -4.95 20.75 12.31
CA VAL A 295 -4.25 20.98 11.05
C VAL A 295 -3.68 22.39 11.07
N THR A 296 -2.37 22.51 10.86
CA THR A 296 -1.68 23.81 10.73
C THR A 296 -1.41 24.16 9.27
N ARG A 297 -1.33 23.16 8.39
CA ARG A 297 -1.19 23.31 6.94
C ARG A 297 -1.92 22.19 6.20
N GLY A 298 -2.53 22.48 5.06
CA GLY A 298 -3.28 21.52 4.25
C GLY A 298 -4.73 21.36 4.71
N GLU A 299 -5.40 20.31 4.24
CA GLU A 299 -6.82 20.06 4.52
C GLU A 299 -7.06 18.62 4.98
N LEU A 300 -8.12 18.43 5.76
CA LEU A 300 -8.61 17.11 6.13
C LEU A 300 -10.06 16.92 5.64
N PRO A 301 -10.44 15.69 5.26
CA PRO A 301 -11.82 15.39 4.94
C PRO A 301 -12.73 15.58 6.15
N TRP A 302 -13.99 15.95 5.88
CA TRP A 302 -15.04 15.92 6.89
C TRP A 302 -15.59 14.50 6.99
N LEU A 303 -15.16 13.75 8.00
CA LEU A 303 -15.58 12.37 8.23
C LEU A 303 -16.31 12.26 9.56
N ARG A 304 -17.56 11.79 9.52
CA ARG A 304 -18.42 11.60 10.69
C ARG A 304 -18.96 10.18 10.81
N LEU A 305 -18.88 9.62 12.02
CA LEU A 305 -19.46 8.32 12.36
C LEU A 305 -20.53 8.54 13.44
N ARG A 306 -21.73 7.98 13.25
CA ARG A 306 -22.83 8.04 14.23
C ARG A 306 -23.41 6.66 14.46
N ASN A 307 -23.52 6.23 15.72
CA ASN A 307 -23.94 4.88 16.09
C ASN A 307 -23.30 3.81 15.18
N THR A 308 -21.97 3.89 15.03
CA THR A 308 -21.23 3.12 14.01
C THR A 308 -20.07 2.37 14.66
N ASP A 309 -19.91 1.10 14.31
CA ASP A 309 -18.82 0.27 14.78
C ASP A 309 -17.65 0.27 13.80
N VAL A 310 -16.43 0.53 14.28
CA VAL A 310 -15.19 0.23 13.56
C VAL A 310 -14.60 -1.05 14.15
N THR A 311 -14.48 -2.11 13.36
CA THR A 311 -14.21 -3.46 13.90
C THR A 311 -12.76 -3.92 13.79
N ASP A 312 -12.01 -3.45 12.79
CA ASP A 312 -10.62 -3.85 12.56
C ASP A 312 -9.64 -2.74 12.98
N TRP A 313 -9.37 -1.76 12.12
CA TRP A 313 -8.42 -0.67 12.42
C TRP A 313 -8.66 0.57 11.58
N TRP A 314 -8.10 1.69 12.03
CA TRP A 314 -7.90 2.87 11.21
C TRP A 314 -6.67 2.68 10.34
N MET A 315 -6.65 3.26 9.15
CA MET A 315 -5.44 3.34 8.34
C MET A 315 -5.09 4.81 8.13
N VAL A 316 -3.82 5.18 8.34
CA VAL A 316 -3.33 6.53 8.05
C VAL A 316 -2.20 6.43 7.04
N SER A 317 -2.31 7.18 5.95
CA SER A 317 -1.29 7.23 4.91
C SER A 317 -0.73 8.64 4.79
N SER A 318 0.56 8.80 5.08
CA SER A 318 1.29 10.07 4.85
C SER A 318 1.76 10.12 3.41
N PHE A 319 1.53 11.23 2.70
CA PHE A 319 1.97 11.48 1.32
C PHE A 319 2.88 12.70 1.26
N ALA A 320 3.57 12.87 0.12
CA ALA A 320 4.50 13.95 -0.24
C ALA A 320 4.55 15.17 0.70
N ASN A 321 5.74 15.49 1.22
CA ASN A 321 6.04 16.68 2.05
C ASN A 321 5.17 16.86 3.32
N SER A 322 4.48 15.82 3.77
CA SER A 322 3.63 15.92 4.96
C SER A 322 4.41 15.77 6.25
N ASP A 323 4.00 16.49 7.29
CA ASP A 323 4.49 16.35 8.66
C ASP A 323 3.32 15.98 9.57
N ILE A 324 3.23 14.70 9.94
CA ILE A 324 2.09 14.14 10.66
C ILE A 324 2.53 13.67 12.03
N THR A 325 1.81 14.06 13.08
CA THR A 325 1.94 13.45 14.41
C THR A 325 0.71 12.63 14.73
N ILE A 326 0.88 11.34 15.07
CA ILE A 326 -0.22 10.45 15.46
C ILE A 326 -0.03 9.99 16.90
N GLU A 327 -1.08 10.08 17.72
CA GLU A 327 -1.00 9.80 19.15
C GLU A 327 -2.13 8.91 19.65
N ASP A 328 -1.85 8.10 20.67
CA ASP A 328 -2.83 7.29 21.40
C ASP A 328 -3.77 6.48 20.49
N SER A 329 -3.23 5.86 19.43
CA SER A 329 -4.01 5.26 18.34
C SER A 329 -3.66 3.77 18.12
N THR A 330 -4.56 3.06 17.45
CA THR A 330 -4.41 1.66 17.02
C THR A 330 -4.77 1.57 15.55
N LEU A 331 -3.76 1.42 14.69
CA LEU A 331 -3.90 1.66 13.25
C LEU A 331 -2.99 0.78 12.38
N GLU A 332 -3.21 0.82 11.08
CA GLU A 332 -2.20 0.57 10.05
C GLU A 332 -1.60 1.90 9.63
N PHE A 333 -0.28 1.94 9.41
CA PHE A 333 0.38 3.16 8.95
C PHE A 333 1.11 2.92 7.64
N ARG A 334 0.91 3.83 6.69
CA ARG A 334 1.58 3.81 5.41
C ARG A 334 2.31 5.12 5.17
N VAL A 335 3.49 5.02 4.57
CA VAL A 335 4.25 6.15 4.06
C VAL A 335 4.27 6.04 2.55
N TYR A 336 3.75 7.06 1.87
CA TYR A 336 3.71 7.19 0.43
C TYR A 336 4.59 8.35 0.00
N SER A 337 5.34 8.14 -1.09
CA SER A 337 6.07 9.20 -1.78
C SER A 337 7.09 9.91 -0.88
N ASP A 338 7.50 11.12 -1.30
CA ASP A 338 8.78 11.67 -0.89
C ASP A 338 8.68 12.70 0.25
N ASN A 339 9.77 12.82 1.02
CA ASN A 339 10.00 13.91 1.97
C ASN A 339 8.94 14.04 3.08
N SER A 340 8.27 12.95 3.43
CA SER A 340 7.33 12.97 4.55
C SER A 340 8.04 12.74 5.88
N HIS A 341 7.58 13.41 6.92
CA HIS A 341 7.95 13.18 8.30
C HIS A 341 6.72 12.72 9.06
N THR A 342 6.81 11.63 9.82
CA THR A 342 5.70 11.19 10.66
C THR A 342 6.19 10.74 12.01
N LYS A 343 5.62 11.32 13.06
CA LYS A 343 5.88 10.95 14.45
C LYS A 343 4.70 10.19 15.04
N ILE A 344 4.93 9.01 15.61
CA ILE A 344 3.88 8.14 16.15
C ILE A 344 4.16 7.85 17.64
N LYS A 345 3.26 8.29 18.52
CA LYS A 345 3.42 8.21 19.97
C LYS A 345 2.35 7.37 20.65
N ASN A 346 2.73 6.62 21.69
CA ASN A 346 1.83 5.86 22.56
C ASN A 346 0.79 5.03 21.77
N SER A 347 1.22 4.47 20.64
CA SER A 347 0.32 3.86 19.66
C SER A 347 0.71 2.41 19.37
N ARG A 348 -0.17 1.72 18.65
CA ARG A 348 0.10 0.37 18.14
C ARG A 348 -0.20 0.29 16.66
N ILE A 349 0.80 -0.10 15.87
CA ILE A 349 0.63 -0.44 14.47
C ILE A 349 0.30 -1.94 14.38
N VAL A 350 -0.97 -2.29 14.22
CA VAL A 350 -1.47 -3.67 14.36
C VAL A 350 -1.33 -4.53 13.10
N TYR A 351 -1.39 -3.93 11.91
CA TYR A 351 -1.25 -4.70 10.67
C TYR A 351 0.17 -4.62 10.13
N ARG A 352 0.60 -3.45 9.66
CA ARG A 352 1.99 -3.19 9.26
C ARG A 352 2.29 -1.70 9.20
N LEU A 353 3.56 -1.38 9.38
CA LEU A 353 4.19 -0.18 8.83
C LEU A 353 4.53 -0.50 7.38
N MET A 354 3.85 0.13 6.43
CA MET A 354 4.16 0.00 5.01
C MET A 354 4.97 1.21 4.55
N LEU A 355 6.13 0.96 3.94
CA LEU A 355 6.87 1.95 3.18
C LEU A 355 6.54 1.72 1.71
N TYR A 356 5.85 2.67 1.07
CA TYR A 356 5.34 2.61 -0.30
C TYR A 356 5.94 3.74 -1.14
N CYS A 357 6.88 3.45 -2.05
CA CYS A 357 7.65 4.50 -2.76
C CYS A 357 8.19 5.59 -1.81
N ALA A 358 8.59 5.21 -0.59
CA ALA A 358 8.89 6.16 0.47
C ALA A 358 10.33 6.68 0.33
N GLU A 359 10.54 7.73 -0.47
CA GLU A 359 11.85 8.35 -0.65
C GLU A 359 12.07 9.50 0.34
N ASN A 360 13.28 9.59 0.90
CA ASN A 360 13.70 10.64 1.84
C ASN A 360 12.72 10.88 3.02
N SER A 361 11.90 9.87 3.35
CA SER A 361 10.87 9.97 4.36
C SER A 361 11.36 9.46 5.71
N THR A 362 10.85 10.01 6.80
CA THR A 362 11.24 9.65 8.17
C THR A 362 10.03 9.28 9.01
N VAL A 363 10.09 8.11 9.65
CA VAL A 363 9.12 7.68 10.66
C VAL A 363 9.80 7.64 12.03
N GLU A 364 9.34 8.49 12.94
CA GLU A 364 9.80 8.59 14.31
C GLU A 364 8.77 7.99 15.27
N PHE A 365 9.23 7.23 16.25
CA PHE A 365 8.37 6.56 17.22
C PHE A 365 8.67 6.96 18.66
N GLU A 366 7.63 7.00 19.48
CA GLU A 366 7.73 7.21 20.93
C GLU A 366 6.78 6.24 21.65
N LYS A 367 7.33 5.23 22.35
CA LYS A 367 6.54 4.21 23.05
C LYS A 367 5.50 3.54 22.16
N THR A 368 5.90 3.15 20.96
CA THR A 368 5.00 2.58 19.97
C THR A 368 5.31 1.11 19.71
N ILE A 369 4.25 0.30 19.63
CA ILE A 369 4.36 -1.11 19.22
C ILE A 369 4.17 -1.20 17.71
N VAL A 370 5.07 -1.89 17.00
CA VAL A 370 4.95 -2.14 15.56
C VAL A 370 4.90 -3.64 15.32
N GLU A 371 3.77 -4.15 14.82
CA GLU A 371 3.63 -5.58 14.59
C GLU A 371 4.42 -6.05 13.39
N ASN A 372 4.36 -5.36 12.24
CA ASN A 372 5.06 -5.81 11.04
C ASN A 372 5.62 -4.63 10.25
N ILE A 373 6.61 -4.88 9.41
CA ILE A 373 7.12 -3.93 8.42
C ILE A 373 6.95 -4.54 7.03
N SER A 374 6.56 -3.73 6.05
CA SER A 374 6.61 -4.07 4.63
C SER A 374 7.31 -2.96 3.86
N VAL A 375 8.27 -3.34 3.03
CA VAL A 375 9.05 -2.45 2.16
C VAL A 375 8.56 -2.73 0.74
N TYR A 376 7.57 -1.94 0.30
CA TYR A 376 6.64 -2.27 -0.77
C TYR A 376 6.71 -1.22 -1.88
N VAL A 377 6.81 -1.63 -3.15
CA VAL A 377 6.96 -0.73 -4.33
C VAL A 377 8.16 0.23 -4.23
N PRO A 378 9.30 -0.10 -4.88
CA PRO A 378 10.48 0.77 -4.93
C PRO A 378 10.28 1.97 -5.89
N PRO A 379 11.16 2.99 -5.83
CA PRO A 379 12.32 3.13 -4.94
C PRO A 379 11.93 3.50 -3.50
N ILE A 380 12.72 3.03 -2.52
CA ILE A 380 12.56 3.40 -1.11
C ILE A 380 13.89 3.89 -0.54
N SER A 381 13.84 5.02 0.17
CA SER A 381 14.95 5.62 0.92
C SER A 381 14.43 6.24 2.21
N ALA A 382 14.01 5.39 3.15
CA ALA A 382 13.33 5.83 4.37
C ALA A 382 14.22 5.73 5.62
N THR A 383 13.97 6.57 6.61
CA THR A 383 14.57 6.48 7.95
C THR A 383 13.52 6.07 8.98
N ILE A 384 13.84 5.11 9.84
CA ILE A 384 13.03 4.72 11.00
C ILE A 384 13.85 4.94 12.27
N LYS A 385 13.29 5.65 13.26
CA LYS A 385 13.97 5.97 14.52
C LYS A 385 13.02 6.04 15.71
N GLY A 386 13.57 6.09 16.93
CA GLY A 386 12.82 6.33 18.16
C GLY A 386 12.64 5.11 19.06
N ASP A 387 11.64 5.15 19.94
CA ASP A 387 11.29 4.08 20.91
C ASP A 387 10.19 3.18 20.31
N ILE A 388 10.61 1.97 19.92
CA ILE A 388 9.83 1.02 19.14
C ILE A 388 9.90 -0.35 19.81
N THR A 389 8.74 -0.93 20.09
CA THR A 389 8.65 -2.33 20.52
C THR A 389 8.14 -3.19 19.38
N PHE A 390 8.92 -4.21 19.00
CA PHE A 390 8.46 -5.29 18.14
C PHE A 390 8.05 -6.49 19.02
N PRO A 391 6.80 -6.99 18.92
CA PRO A 391 6.43 -8.24 19.59
C PRO A 391 7.20 -9.42 18.98
N SER A 392 7.24 -10.55 19.70
CA SER A 392 7.91 -11.77 19.20
C SER A 392 7.30 -12.33 17.91
N SER A 393 6.05 -11.96 17.60
CA SER A 393 5.35 -12.33 16.37
C SER A 393 5.67 -11.40 15.20
N ALA A 394 6.49 -10.37 15.41
CA ALA A 394 6.77 -9.38 14.39
C ALA A 394 7.56 -9.96 13.22
N ARG A 395 7.17 -9.58 12.00
CA ARG A 395 7.83 -10.02 10.77
C ARG A 395 8.06 -8.88 9.79
N LEU A 396 9.11 -9.05 8.99
CA LEU A 396 9.27 -8.34 7.73
C LEU A 396 8.41 -9.11 6.73
N VAL A 397 7.28 -8.52 6.31
CA VAL A 397 6.31 -9.19 5.45
C VAL A 397 6.87 -9.31 4.04
N ASP A 398 7.33 -8.18 3.48
CA ASP A 398 7.80 -8.08 2.11
C ASP A 398 9.01 -7.13 2.01
N TRP A 399 9.87 -7.39 1.03
CA TRP A 399 10.97 -6.51 0.64
C TRP A 399 11.12 -6.49 -0.88
N TYR A 400 10.73 -5.38 -1.52
CA TYR A 400 10.90 -5.16 -2.96
C TYR A 400 12.06 -4.19 -3.20
N GLY A 401 13.05 -4.62 -3.99
CA GLY A 401 14.21 -3.80 -4.35
C GLY A 401 14.02 -3.06 -5.69
N PRO A 402 14.71 -1.93 -5.93
CA PRO A 402 15.78 -1.38 -5.09
C PRO A 402 15.28 -0.58 -3.89
N SER A 403 15.72 -0.98 -2.69
CA SER A 403 15.28 -0.36 -1.44
C SER A 403 16.41 -0.09 -0.46
N THR A 404 16.30 1.01 0.28
CA THR A 404 17.16 1.36 1.40
C THR A 404 16.32 1.81 2.59
N VAL A 405 16.51 1.18 3.75
CA VAL A 405 15.92 1.61 5.02
C VAL A 405 17.03 1.87 6.03
N THR A 406 17.13 3.10 6.53
CA THR A 406 18.06 3.46 7.61
C THR A 406 17.35 3.36 8.95
N ARG A 407 17.85 2.51 9.85
CA ARG A 407 17.36 2.43 11.24
C ARG A 407 18.32 3.12 12.18
N ARG A 408 17.80 3.91 13.13
CA ARG A 408 18.55 4.43 14.28
C ARG A 408 18.20 3.63 15.53
N TYR A 409 19.22 3.22 16.28
CA TYR A 409 19.09 2.38 17.47
C TYR A 409 19.58 3.14 18.70
N PRO A 410 18.67 3.78 19.45
CA PRO A 410 18.96 4.22 20.81
C PRO A 410 19.39 3.04 21.68
N VAL A 411 20.41 3.25 22.51
CA VAL A 411 20.95 2.27 23.48
C VAL A 411 20.93 2.91 24.85
N ALA A 412 20.43 2.19 25.85
CA ALA A 412 20.44 2.63 27.24
C ALA A 412 21.05 1.53 28.13
N CYS A 413 22.23 1.81 28.70
CA CYS A 413 22.94 0.87 29.58
C CYS A 413 23.03 1.35 31.03
N GLY A 414 22.72 2.63 31.30
CA GLY A 414 22.72 3.22 32.64
C GLY A 414 24.12 3.50 33.21
N VAL A 415 25.18 3.31 32.43
CA VAL A 415 26.56 3.64 32.82
C VAL A 415 27.20 4.60 31.81
N PRO A 416 27.84 5.69 32.27
CA PRO A 416 28.44 6.67 31.37
C PRO A 416 29.75 6.16 30.76
N SER A 417 30.07 6.64 29.57
CA SER A 417 31.33 6.33 28.87
C SER A 417 31.57 4.83 28.64
N ALA A 418 30.51 4.02 28.60
CA ALA A 418 30.60 2.64 28.13
C ALA A 418 30.94 2.65 26.65
N ALA A 419 31.91 1.83 26.25
CA ALA A 419 32.29 1.72 24.84
C ALA A 419 31.25 0.87 24.10
N LEU A 420 30.79 1.36 22.96
CA LEU A 420 29.85 0.70 22.07
C LEU A 420 30.60 0.33 20.79
N LYS A 421 30.45 -0.91 20.32
CA LYS A 421 31.03 -1.39 19.05
C LYS A 421 29.99 -2.21 18.30
N LEU A 422 29.77 -1.90 17.04
CA LEU A 422 28.87 -2.64 16.16
C LEU A 422 29.71 -3.44 15.16
N TYR A 423 29.38 -4.72 15.01
CA TYR A 423 30.03 -5.64 14.09
C TYR A 423 29.02 -6.17 13.06
N SER A 424 29.45 -6.33 11.80
CA SER A 424 28.68 -6.98 10.74
C SER A 424 28.53 -8.50 10.99
N LYS A 425 27.74 -9.20 10.15
CA LYS A 425 27.62 -10.68 10.22
C LYS A 425 28.96 -11.41 10.08
N ASP A 426 29.91 -10.80 9.37
CA ASP A 426 31.24 -11.37 9.15
C ASP A 426 32.22 -11.02 10.28
N GLY A 427 31.75 -10.35 11.34
CA GLY A 427 32.57 -9.94 12.49
C GLY A 427 33.43 -8.70 12.25
N ALA A 428 33.25 -7.98 11.13
CA ALA A 428 33.98 -6.75 10.87
C ALA A 428 33.41 -5.59 11.70
N LEU A 429 34.28 -4.80 12.34
CA LEU A 429 33.87 -3.59 13.06
C LEU A 429 33.35 -2.54 12.06
N VAL A 430 32.06 -2.18 12.16
CA VAL A 430 31.42 -1.21 11.27
C VAL A 430 31.23 0.16 11.91
N TRP A 431 31.11 0.21 13.24
CA TRP A 431 30.92 1.46 13.98
C TRP A 431 31.41 1.33 15.43
N SER A 432 31.88 2.43 16.02
CA SER A 432 32.19 2.51 17.44
C SER A 432 31.85 3.88 18.03
N GLY A 433 31.46 3.91 19.30
CA GLY A 433 31.16 5.14 20.03
C GLY A 433 31.18 4.93 21.54
N PHE A 434 30.68 5.91 22.29
CA PHE A 434 30.56 5.85 23.74
C PHE A 434 29.19 6.34 24.21
N THR A 435 28.74 5.84 25.35
CA THR A 435 27.56 6.41 26.01
C THR A 435 27.86 7.77 26.66
N ASN A 436 26.84 8.63 26.71
CA ASN A 436 26.90 9.94 27.36
C ASN A 436 26.84 9.83 28.90
N SER A 437 26.77 10.96 29.60
CA SER A 437 26.72 11.03 31.07
C SER A 437 25.50 10.34 31.69
N ALA A 438 24.41 10.19 30.95
CA ALA A 438 23.22 9.45 31.37
C ALA A 438 23.28 7.95 31.03
N GLY A 439 24.37 7.48 30.40
CA GLY A 439 24.52 6.10 29.95
C GLY A 439 23.71 5.76 28.70
N ASN A 440 23.38 6.77 27.89
CA ASN A 440 22.67 6.62 26.62
C ASN A 440 23.63 6.77 25.43
N GLY A 441 23.39 6.04 24.35
CA GLY A 441 24.09 6.17 23.08
C GLY A 441 23.17 5.88 21.89
N GLU A 442 23.67 6.06 20.67
CA GLU A 442 22.93 5.74 19.45
C GLU A 442 23.91 5.33 18.33
N PHE A 443 23.49 4.40 17.49
CA PHE A 443 24.13 4.10 16.21
C PHE A 443 23.07 3.90 15.11
N GLY A 444 23.50 3.83 13.84
CA GLY A 444 22.62 3.60 12.69
C GLY A 444 23.06 2.41 11.85
N ILE A 445 22.08 1.71 11.26
CA ILE A 445 22.31 0.66 10.26
C ILE A 445 21.53 1.02 9.00
N ARG A 446 22.18 0.92 7.84
CA ARG A 446 21.55 1.01 6.53
C ARG A 446 21.26 -0.39 5.99
N PHE A 447 19.98 -0.76 5.99
CA PHE A 447 19.48 -1.99 5.37
C PHE A 447 19.16 -1.75 3.89
N ASN A 448 19.50 -2.71 3.04
CA ASN A 448 19.29 -2.70 1.60
C ASN A 448 19.00 -4.13 1.10
N ASP A 449 18.82 -4.28 -0.21
CA ASP A 449 18.47 -5.56 -0.85
C ASP A 449 19.42 -6.71 -0.50
N ASN A 450 20.69 -6.43 -0.17
CA ASN A 450 21.69 -7.45 0.12
C ASN A 450 21.86 -7.78 1.61
N ASN A 451 21.33 -6.96 2.52
CA ASN A 451 21.61 -7.11 3.96
C ASN A 451 20.38 -6.90 4.88
N HIS A 452 19.17 -6.73 4.34
CA HIS A 452 17.96 -6.50 5.14
C HIS A 452 17.60 -7.68 6.06
N SER A 453 18.07 -8.88 5.75
CA SER A 453 17.88 -10.11 6.54
C SER A 453 19.05 -10.43 7.47
N ASP A 454 20.13 -9.65 7.42
CA ASP A 454 21.32 -9.96 8.19
C ASP A 454 21.19 -9.57 9.68
N VAL A 455 22.00 -10.23 10.53
CA VAL A 455 22.05 -10.02 11.98
C VAL A 455 23.42 -9.50 12.40
N TRP A 456 23.47 -8.30 12.97
CA TRP A 456 24.66 -7.64 13.49
C TRP A 456 24.88 -7.93 14.98
N SER A 457 26.07 -7.66 15.48
CA SER A 457 26.40 -7.78 16.91
C SER A 457 26.78 -6.41 17.49
N LEU A 458 26.02 -5.95 18.48
CA LEU A 458 26.38 -4.81 19.32
C LEU A 458 27.11 -5.33 20.55
N SER A 459 28.37 -4.95 20.72
CA SER A 459 29.18 -5.18 21.91
C SER A 459 29.24 -3.91 22.76
N VAL A 460 28.91 -4.02 24.03
CA VAL A 460 28.99 -2.93 25.00
C VAL A 460 29.95 -3.33 26.11
N SER A 461 30.98 -2.53 26.34
CA SER A 461 32.01 -2.81 27.35
C SER A 461 32.13 -1.70 28.38
N TYR A 462 32.11 -2.08 29.66
CA TYR A 462 32.31 -1.16 30.79
C TYR A 462 32.91 -1.90 31.99
N GLY A 463 33.91 -1.29 32.64
CA GLY A 463 34.52 -1.87 33.86
C GLY A 463 35.09 -3.28 33.67
N GLY A 464 35.59 -3.62 32.49
CA GLY A 464 36.10 -4.96 32.15
C GLY A 464 35.03 -6.01 31.80
N LYS A 465 33.74 -5.70 31.95
CA LYS A 465 32.63 -6.56 31.49
C LYS A 465 32.25 -6.21 30.05
N ILE A 466 31.95 -7.23 29.25
CA ILE A 466 31.44 -7.12 27.88
C ILE A 466 30.08 -7.80 27.82
N VAL A 467 29.13 -7.16 27.15
CA VAL A 467 27.80 -7.71 26.85
C VAL A 467 27.56 -7.55 25.36
N ASP A 468 27.24 -8.66 24.69
CA ASP A 468 26.94 -8.68 23.27
C ASP A 468 25.43 -8.88 23.07
N THR A 469 24.85 -8.23 22.06
CA THR A 469 23.44 -8.32 21.72
C THR A 469 23.26 -8.34 20.21
N ALA A 470 22.45 -9.27 19.71
CA ALA A 470 22.10 -9.34 18.30
C ALA A 470 21.20 -8.15 17.90
N VAL A 471 21.48 -7.55 16.75
CA VAL A 471 20.73 -6.41 16.20
C VAL A 471 20.36 -6.71 14.75
N HIS A 472 19.08 -6.64 14.44
CA HIS A 472 18.51 -6.79 13.09
C HIS A 472 17.43 -5.73 12.88
N LEU A 473 16.83 -5.66 11.68
CA LEU A 473 15.86 -4.63 11.30
C LEU A 473 14.71 -4.44 12.32
N LEU A 474 14.25 -5.54 12.92
CA LEU A 474 13.13 -5.60 13.87
C LEU A 474 13.58 -5.68 15.34
N THR A 475 14.80 -5.25 15.66
CA THR A 475 15.23 -5.14 17.06
C THR A 475 14.54 -3.94 17.71
N SER A 476 13.90 -4.20 18.85
CA SER A 476 13.22 -3.18 19.67
C SER A 476 14.22 -2.13 20.19
N THR A 477 13.74 -0.89 20.32
CA THR A 477 14.50 0.26 20.78
C THR A 477 13.75 0.98 21.90
N PRO A 478 14.44 1.57 22.89
CA PRO A 478 15.88 1.51 23.09
C PRO A 478 16.37 0.08 23.39
N ILE A 479 17.59 -0.23 22.98
CA ILE A 479 18.26 -1.48 23.39
C ILE A 479 18.63 -1.33 24.87
N LEU A 480 17.91 -2.05 25.73
CA LEU A 480 18.06 -1.98 27.18
C LEU A 480 19.11 -2.96 27.68
N LEU A 481 20.20 -2.42 28.24
CA LEU A 481 21.29 -3.19 28.87
C LEU A 481 21.49 -2.78 30.35
N THR A 482 20.50 -2.10 30.91
CA THR A 482 20.53 -1.65 32.32
C THR A 482 20.60 -2.84 33.28
N GLY A 483 21.36 -2.66 34.37
CA GLY A 483 21.61 -3.72 35.35
C GLY A 483 22.61 -4.79 34.91
N GLN A 484 23.10 -4.74 33.67
CA GLN A 484 24.13 -5.67 33.18
C GLN A 484 25.54 -5.21 33.52
N PHE A 485 25.77 -3.98 33.96
CA PHE A 485 27.11 -3.44 34.23
C PHE A 485 27.30 -3.09 35.71
N PRO A 486 28.55 -3.18 36.23
CA PRO A 486 28.83 -2.68 37.57
C PRO A 486 28.52 -1.19 37.68
N PRO A 487 28.12 -0.68 38.86
CA PRO A 487 27.91 0.75 39.05
C PRO A 487 29.19 1.53 38.76
N PRO A 488 29.09 2.82 38.36
CA PRO A 488 30.26 3.63 38.12
C PRO A 488 31.15 3.68 39.37
N PRO A 489 32.49 3.71 39.21
CA PRO A 489 33.37 3.99 40.33
C PRO A 489 32.88 5.27 41.02
N PRO A 490 32.85 5.31 42.36
CA PRO A 490 32.51 6.55 43.05
C PRO A 490 33.43 7.65 42.53
N ALA A 491 32.85 8.81 42.21
CA ALA A 491 33.64 9.96 41.77
C ALA A 491 34.81 10.13 42.76
N PRO A 492 36.06 10.24 42.28
CA PRO A 492 37.19 10.38 43.17
C PRO A 492 36.86 11.51 44.14
N LYS A 493 36.88 11.22 45.45
CA LYS A 493 36.63 12.24 46.46
C LYS A 493 37.59 13.36 46.15
N VAL A 494 37.07 14.48 45.65
CA VAL A 494 37.85 15.69 45.48
C VAL A 494 38.16 16.11 46.90
N THR A 495 39.32 15.68 47.41
CA THR A 495 39.85 16.21 48.65
C THR A 495 39.92 17.70 48.42
N PRO A 496 39.16 18.54 49.17
CA PRO A 496 39.17 19.96 48.93
C PRO A 496 40.62 20.42 49.00
N THR A 497 41.14 20.92 47.88
CA THR A 497 42.46 21.55 47.86
C THR A 497 42.42 22.61 48.94
N PRO A 498 43.31 22.60 49.95
CA PRO A 498 43.30 23.60 51.00
C PRO A 498 43.30 24.98 50.33
N ALA A 499 42.33 25.82 50.69
CA ALA A 499 42.19 27.15 50.14
C ALA A 499 43.50 27.92 50.40
N VAL A 500 44.28 28.15 49.35
CA VAL A 500 45.42 29.07 49.42
C VAL A 500 44.84 30.47 49.48
N ILE A 501 44.71 31.00 50.70
CA ILE A 501 44.41 32.41 50.90
C ILE A 501 45.66 33.20 50.50
N LEU A 502 45.64 33.79 49.31
CA LEU A 502 46.60 34.82 48.91
C LEU A 502 46.26 36.10 49.68
N LEU A 503 47.00 36.36 50.76
CA LEU A 503 47.05 37.69 51.37
C LEU A 503 47.85 38.60 50.43
N LEU A 504 47.15 39.48 49.69
CA LEU A 504 47.78 40.60 49.00
C LEU A 504 48.11 41.66 50.06
N GLY A 505 49.40 41.88 50.31
CA GLY A 505 49.90 42.96 51.18
C GLY A 505 49.85 44.31 50.46
N GLU A 506 49.54 45.36 51.22
CA GLU A 506 49.57 46.78 50.83
C GLU A 506 50.97 47.31 50.54
#